data_AF-A0A929B729-F1
#
_entry.id   AF-A0A929B729-F1
#
_cell.length_a   1.000
_cell.length_b   1.000
_cell.length_c   1.000
_cell.angle_alpha   90.00
_cell.angle_beta   90.00
_cell.angle_gamma   90.00
#
_symmetry.space_group_name_H-M   'P 1'
#
loop_
_entity.id
_entity.type
_entity.pdbx_description
1 polymer ?
#
loop_
_entity_poly.entity_id
_entity_poly.type
_entity_poly.pdbx_seq_one_letter_code
_entity_poly.pdbx_strand_id
1 'polypeptide(L)'
;MSQTQQKNRRVFICGSALRGQPDHQNLQSAQFIKEAATQSLYRLHAAGDGWHPAIYKVAEGGISIPGEVYELTALSKRYDRLRTYSARSSMAR
;
A
#
# COMPACT_ATOMS: atom_id res chain seq x y z
N MET A 1 20.18 -28.33 -6.25
CA MET A 1 20.29 -26.86 -6.13
C MET A 1 18.90 -26.28 -6.42
N SER A 2 18.12 -25.96 -5.39
CA SER A 2 16.75 -25.46 -5.57
C SER A 2 16.77 -23.98 -5.91
N GLN A 3 16.32 -23.64 -7.12
CA GLN A 3 16.11 -22.26 -7.55
C GLN A 3 14.98 -21.64 -6.71
N THR A 4 15.32 -20.76 -5.77
CA THR A 4 14.35 -19.86 -5.17
C THR A 4 13.89 -18.89 -6.26
N GLN A 5 12.73 -19.16 -6.89
CA GLN A 5 12.12 -18.18 -7.78
C GLN A 5 11.84 -16.90 -7.01
N GLN A 6 12.61 -15.87 -7.33
CA GLN A 6 12.52 -14.55 -6.75
C GLN A 6 11.26 -13.88 -7.32
N LYS A 7 10.12 -14.07 -6.65
CA LYS A 7 8.85 -13.50 -7.11
C LYS A 7 8.81 -12.01 -6.79
N ASN A 8 9.13 -11.18 -7.78
CA ASN A 8 8.92 -9.74 -7.70
C ASN A 8 7.43 -9.46 -7.46
N ARG A 9 7.12 -8.73 -6.39
CA ARG A 9 5.74 -8.37 -6.03
C ARG A 9 5.53 -6.89 -6.25
N ARG A 10 4.45 -6.53 -6.93
CA ARG A 10 4.04 -5.13 -7.09
C ARG A 10 3.02 -4.75 -6.04
N VAL A 11 3.20 -3.58 -5.45
CA VAL A 11 2.29 -2.98 -4.47
C VAL A 11 1.88 -1.59 -4.95
N PHE A 12 0.63 -1.22 -4.70
CA PHE A 12 0.12 0.13 -4.93
C PHE A 12 0.05 0.86 -3.59
N ILE A 13 0.57 2.08 -3.55
CA ILE A 13 0.66 2.94 -2.37
C ILE A 13 -0.12 4.23 -2.67
N CYS A 14 -0.98 4.66 -1.76
CA CYS A 14 -1.83 5.85 -1.94
C CYS A 14 -2.01 6.65 -0.63
N GLY A 15 -0.97 6.69 0.21
CA GLY A 15 -1.02 7.33 1.53
C GLY A 15 0.34 7.85 2.00
N SER A 16 0.61 7.78 3.30
CA SER A 16 1.82 8.35 3.93
C SER A 16 3.15 7.76 3.44
N ALA A 17 3.14 6.66 2.69
CA ALA A 17 4.33 6.06 2.09
C ALA A 17 4.65 6.54 0.66
N LEU A 18 3.86 7.46 0.10
CA LEU A 18 4.16 8.12 -1.18
C LEU A 18 5.49 8.89 -1.11
N ARG A 19 6.15 9.15 -2.26
CA ARG A 19 7.35 10.00 -2.30
C ARG A 19 7.08 11.35 -1.64
N GLY A 20 8.01 11.77 -0.77
CA GLY A 20 7.90 13.03 -0.02
C GLY A 20 6.99 12.99 1.21
N GLN A 21 6.35 11.85 1.50
CA GLN A 21 5.54 11.67 2.70
C GLN A 21 6.31 10.99 3.85
N PRO A 22 5.87 11.13 5.11
CA PRO A 22 6.64 10.72 6.30
C PRO A 22 7.05 9.24 6.34
N ASP A 23 6.22 8.35 5.79
CA ASP A 23 6.45 6.90 5.83
C ASP A 23 7.16 6.37 4.58
N HIS A 24 7.60 7.23 3.66
CA HIS A 24 8.25 6.79 2.42
C HIS A 24 9.50 5.92 2.68
N GLN A 25 10.26 6.25 3.72
CA GLN A 25 11.42 5.48 4.17
C GLN A 25 11.11 4.01 4.49
N ASN A 26 9.85 3.69 4.82
CA ASN A 26 9.43 2.32 5.11
C ASN A 26 9.41 1.44 3.84
N LEU A 27 9.43 2.04 2.64
CA LEU A 27 9.54 1.34 1.38
C LEU A 27 10.97 0.82 1.10
N GLN A 28 11.98 1.28 1.84
CA GLN A 28 13.36 0.75 1.79
C GLN A 28 13.87 0.54 0.34
N SER A 29 14.15 -0.71 -0.03
CA SER A 29 14.66 -1.12 -1.35
C SER A 29 13.56 -1.34 -2.39
N ALA A 30 12.34 -0.84 -2.19
CA ALA A 30 11.30 -0.90 -3.18
C ALA A 30 11.65 0.00 -4.36
N GLN A 31 11.53 -0.55 -5.57
CA GLN A 31 11.76 0.22 -6.77
C GLN A 31 10.47 0.93 -7.17
N PHE A 32 10.52 2.25 -7.30
CA PHE A 32 9.44 3.01 -7.92
C PHE A 32 9.29 2.58 -9.39
N ILE A 33 8.07 2.23 -9.79
CA ILE A 33 7.76 1.80 -11.17
C ILE A 33 7.05 2.92 -11.93
N LYS A 34 5.97 3.46 -11.35
CA LYS A 34 5.18 4.54 -11.96
C LYS A 34 4.19 5.16 -11.00
N GLU A 35 3.74 6.37 -11.32
CA GLU A 35 2.48 6.91 -10.81
C GLU A 35 1.30 6.18 -11.48
N ALA A 36 0.21 6.01 -10.72
CA ALA A 36 -0.99 5.34 -11.18
C ALA A 36 -2.21 5.86 -10.42
N ALA A 37 -3.40 5.55 -10.92
CA ALA A 37 -4.64 5.77 -10.21
C ALA A 37 -5.49 4.50 -10.22
N THR A 38 -6.28 4.28 -9.16
CA THR A 38 -7.24 3.17 -9.14
C THR A 38 -8.38 3.42 -10.12
N GLN A 39 -9.16 2.39 -10.42
CA GLN A 39 -10.49 2.60 -11.02
C GLN A 39 -11.35 3.45 -10.07
N SER A 40 -12.39 4.12 -10.59
CA SER A 40 -13.33 4.96 -9.81
C SER A 40 -14.32 4.14 -8.96
N LEU A 41 -13.82 3.11 -8.28
CA LEU A 41 -14.60 2.13 -7.53
C LEU A 41 -14.16 2.06 -6.06
N TYR A 42 -13.47 3.07 -5.54
CA TYR A 42 -12.96 3.08 -4.16
C TYR A 42 -13.47 4.28 -3.38
N ARG A 43 -13.65 4.14 -2.07
CA ARG A 43 -13.91 5.27 -1.18
C ARG A 43 -12.86 5.33 -0.09
N LEU A 44 -12.54 6.56 0.32
CA LEU A 44 -11.72 6.88 1.48
C LEU A 44 -12.61 6.96 2.72
N HIS A 45 -12.13 6.43 3.82
CA HIS A 45 -12.68 6.69 5.15
C HIS A 45 -11.54 6.84 6.15
N ALA A 46 -11.83 7.53 7.25
CA ALA A 46 -10.97 7.53 8.42
C ALA A 46 -11.10 6.20 9.16
N ALA A 47 -9.99 5.52 9.37
CA ALA A 47 -9.86 4.33 10.20
C ALA A 47 -9.06 4.66 11.47
N GLY A 48 -9.40 3.99 12.59
CA GLY A 48 -8.75 4.18 13.89
C GLY A 48 -8.90 5.60 14.43
N ASP A 49 -10.12 5.97 14.85
CA ASP A 49 -10.47 7.27 15.45
C ASP A 49 -10.00 8.52 14.68
N GLY A 50 -9.86 8.42 13.34
CA GLY A 50 -9.41 9.54 12.51
C GLY A 50 -7.95 9.52 12.10
N TRP A 51 -7.14 8.58 12.61
CA TRP A 51 -5.69 8.64 12.46
C TRP A 51 -5.18 8.13 11.10
N HIS A 52 -5.87 7.20 10.43
CA HIS A 52 -5.40 6.60 9.19
C HIS A 52 -6.43 6.63 8.06
N PRO A 53 -6.11 7.19 6.88
CA PRO A 53 -6.96 7.04 5.71
C PRO A 53 -6.92 5.58 5.23
N ALA A 54 -8.09 4.96 5.13
CA ALA A 54 -8.27 3.61 4.61
C ALA A 54 -9.19 3.63 3.39
N ILE A 55 -8.92 2.73 2.44
CA ILE A 55 -9.68 2.62 1.19
C ILE A 55 -10.41 1.28 1.11
N TYR A 56 -11.63 1.30 0.60
CA TYR A 56 -12.41 0.09 0.35
C TYR A 56 -13.14 0.20 -0.99
N LYS A 57 -13.37 -0.96 -1.63
CA LYS A 57 -14.05 -1.04 -2.91
C LYS A 57 -15.56 -0.87 -2.72
N VAL A 58 -16.21 -0.11 -3.58
CA VAL A 58 -17.66 0.09 -3.62
C VAL A 58 -18.21 -0.27 -5.00
N ALA A 59 -19.49 -0.66 -5.05
CA ALA A 59 -20.18 -0.96 -6.30
C ALA A 59 -20.52 0.32 -7.08
N GLU A 60 -20.95 1.37 -6.39
CA GLU A 60 -21.36 2.64 -6.98
C GLU A 60 -20.85 3.83 -6.15
N GLY A 61 -20.68 4.98 -6.81
CA GLY A 61 -20.27 6.24 -6.15
C GLY A 61 -18.83 6.21 -5.61
N GLY A 62 -17.94 5.42 -6.21
CA GLY A 62 -16.52 5.42 -5.91
C GLY A 62 -15.77 6.59 -6.57
N ILE A 63 -14.54 6.79 -6.13
CA ILE A 63 -13.59 7.77 -6.67
C ILE A 63 -12.32 7.06 -7.14
N SER A 64 -11.62 7.70 -8.08
CA SER A 64 -10.28 7.29 -8.49
C SER A 64 -9.28 7.83 -7.48
N ILE A 65 -8.41 6.95 -6.96
CA ILE A 65 -7.44 7.30 -5.93
C ILE A 65 -6.05 7.36 -6.58
N PRO A 66 -5.40 8.54 -6.59
CA PRO A 66 -4.03 8.67 -7.10
C PRO A 66 -3.03 7.98 -6.16
N GLY A 67 -1.96 7.44 -6.74
CA GLY A 67 -0.91 6.79 -5.99
C GLY A 67 0.25 6.33 -6.85
N GLU A 68 1.05 5.44 -6.31
CA GLU A 68 2.31 5.00 -6.90
C GLU A 68 2.42 3.47 -6.83
N VAL A 69 3.00 2.88 -7.87
CA VAL A 69 3.29 1.44 -7.94
C VAL A 69 4.77 1.21 -7.67
N TYR A 70 5.03 0.31 -6.73
CA TYR A 70 6.38 -0.11 -6.36
C TYR A 70 6.57 -1.60 -6.60
N GLU A 71 7.78 -1.99 -6.98
CA GLU A 71 8.20 -3.38 -7.05
C GLU A 71 9.09 -3.74 -5.87
N LEU A 72 8.70 -4.80 -5.17
CA LEU A 72 9.38 -5.34 -4.02
C LEU A 72 10.25 -6.53 -4.46
N THR A 73 11.54 -6.45 -4.17
CA THR A 73 12.47 -7.57 -4.32
C THR A 73 12.40 -8.49 -3.09
N ALA A 74 12.51 -9.80 -3.30
CA ALA A 74 12.29 -10.82 -2.26
C ALA A 74 13.21 -10.71 -1.02
N LEU A 75 14.29 -9.91 -1.08
CA LEU A 75 15.19 -9.61 0.03
C LEU A 75 14.53 -8.74 1.12
N SER A 76 13.43 -8.08 0.79
CA SER A 76 12.70 -7.23 1.73
C SER A 76 11.74 -8.02 2.64
N LYS A 77 12.29 -8.81 3.57
CA LYS A 77 11.53 -9.64 4.53
C LYS A 77 10.69 -8.85 5.57
N ARG A 78 10.56 -7.52 5.47
CA ARG A 78 9.86 -6.66 6.46
C ARG A 78 8.50 -6.09 6.01
N TYR A 79 7.97 -6.50 4.85
CA TYR A 79 6.72 -5.97 4.30
C TYR A 79 5.42 -6.44 4.95
N ASP A 80 5.47 -7.45 5.81
CA ASP A 80 4.27 -7.96 6.48
C ASP A 80 3.60 -6.88 7.38
N ARG A 81 4.34 -5.83 7.76
CA ARG A 81 3.79 -4.67 8.49
C ARG A 81 3.05 -3.66 7.61
N LEU A 82 3.33 -3.55 6.31
CA LEU A 82 2.67 -2.58 5.44
C LEU A 82 1.30 -3.05 4.95
N ARG A 83 1.11 -4.36 4.74
CA ARG A 83 -0.24 -4.95 4.61
C ARG A 83 -1.09 -4.76 5.86
N THR A 84 -0.41 -4.72 7.00
CA THR A 84 -0.98 -4.67 8.34
C THR A 84 -1.40 -3.25 8.73
N TYR A 85 -0.76 -2.19 8.26
CA TYR A 85 -1.26 -0.82 8.51
C TYR A 85 -2.58 -0.52 7.79
N SER A 86 -2.84 -1.18 6.66
CA SER A 86 -4.15 -1.14 5.99
C SER A 86 -5.21 -2.06 6.62
N ALA A 87 -4.86 -2.98 7.54
CA ALA A 87 -5.76 -4.07 7.97
C ALA A 87 -5.83 -4.37 9.50
N ARG A 88 -4.77 -4.14 10.30
CA ARG A 88 -4.71 -4.51 11.73
C ARG A 88 -5.00 -3.41 12.74
N SER A 89 -5.21 -2.16 12.37
CA SER A 89 -5.87 -1.22 13.31
C SER A 89 -7.35 -1.58 13.56
N SER A 90 -7.82 -2.72 13.07
CA SER A 90 -9.08 -3.37 13.47
C SER A 90 -8.94 -4.38 14.61
N MET A 91 -7.73 -4.65 15.15
CA MET A 91 -7.51 -5.71 16.15
C MET A 91 -6.46 -5.39 17.23
N ALA A 92 -6.33 -4.13 17.65
CA ALA A 92 -5.67 -3.82 18.92
C ALA A 92 -6.71 -3.22 19.87
N ARG A 93 -6.94 -3.95 20.96
CA ARG A 93 -7.76 -3.55 22.11
C ARG A 93 -7.18 -2.32 22.80
#